data_AF-A0A9P5E4H5-F1
#
_entry.id   AF-A0A9P5E4H5-F1
#
_cell.length_a   1.000
_cell.length_b   1.000
_cell.length_c   1.000
_cell.angle_alpha   90.00
_cell.angle_beta   90.00
_cell.angle_gamma   90.00
#
_symmetry.space_group_name_H-M   'P 1'
#
loop_
_entity.id
_entity.type
_entity.pdbx_description
1 polymer ?
#
loop_
_entity_poly.entity_id
_entity_poly.type
_entity_poly.pdbx_seq_one_letter_code
_entity_poly.pdbx_strand_id
1 'polypeptide(L)'
;MLFQNILIAASIGLAAASQSSGRECGRKIAPCPEDTTCKPILANCKDVNKCSGMCYFKNEYQTCGGFRATPPPPCKKGTHCIDDPRTPGDCGMACDKPGICAPKKPHTCGGIIGEKCPKGLYCYDDPSDECDPKKGGNDCSGICL
;
A
#
# COMPACT_ATOMS: atom_id res chain seq x y z
N MET A 1 45.43 7.05 35.51
CA MET A 1 45.17 6.78 34.08
C MET A 1 44.19 5.62 33.98
N LEU A 2 42.99 5.86 33.44
CA LEU A 2 42.24 4.99 32.50
C LEU A 2 40.81 5.52 32.41
N PHE A 3 40.56 6.44 31.49
CA PHE A 3 39.21 6.70 30.98
C PHE A 3 38.97 5.66 29.88
N GLN A 4 38.10 4.69 30.14
CA GLN A 4 37.73 3.68 29.16
C GLN A 4 36.57 4.21 28.30
N ASN A 5 36.91 4.57 27.06
CA ASN A 5 35.98 5.02 26.04
C ASN A 5 35.02 3.87 25.66
N ILE A 6 33.75 4.00 26.02
CA ILE A 6 32.69 3.14 25.52
C ILE A 6 32.25 3.71 24.16
N LEU A 7 32.71 3.08 23.09
CA LEU A 7 32.21 3.28 21.72
C LEU A 7 30.82 2.65 21.62
N ILE A 8 29.77 3.46 21.70
CA ILE A 8 28.41 3.03 21.37
C ILE A 8 28.31 3.04 19.84
N ALA A 9 28.41 1.87 19.23
CA ALA A 9 28.13 1.69 17.81
C ALA A 9 26.62 1.87 17.59
N ALA A 10 26.23 3.04 17.09
CA ALA A 10 24.87 3.28 16.61
C ALA A 10 24.66 2.50 15.30
N SER A 11 24.10 1.30 15.39
CA SER A 11 23.57 0.58 14.24
C SER A 11 22.34 1.33 13.74
N ILE A 12 22.52 2.17 12.72
CA ILE A 12 21.41 2.75 11.95
C ILE A 12 20.79 1.59 11.17
N GLY A 13 19.76 0.98 11.74
CA GLY A 13 18.87 0.10 10.99
C GLY A 13 18.19 0.95 9.93
N LEU A 14 18.50 0.72 8.65
CA LEU A 14 17.69 1.25 7.57
C LEU A 14 16.32 0.59 7.65
N ALA A 15 15.36 1.27 8.27
CA ALA A 15 13.96 0.95 8.09
C ALA A 15 13.65 1.18 6.61
N ALA A 16 13.47 0.11 5.84
CA ALA A 16 12.96 0.19 4.48
C ALA A 16 11.53 0.71 4.57
N ALA A 17 11.35 2.02 4.39
CA ALA A 17 10.04 2.63 4.26
C ALA A 17 9.36 2.00 3.03
N SER A 18 8.35 1.17 3.30
CA SER A 18 7.50 0.55 2.27
C SER A 18 6.63 1.63 1.65
N GLN A 19 7.14 2.29 0.60
CA GLN A 19 6.37 3.19 -0.25
C GLN A 19 5.64 2.34 -1.30
N SER A 20 4.33 2.18 -1.16
CA SER A 20 3.48 1.54 -2.17
C SER A 20 2.82 2.56 -3.09
N SER A 21 2.65 2.14 -4.35
CA SER A 21 2.58 2.92 -5.59
C SER A 21 3.90 3.63 -5.94
N GLY A 22 4.70 3.02 -6.83
CA GLY A 22 5.96 3.60 -7.34
C GLY A 22 7.24 2.81 -7.04
N ARG A 23 7.16 1.63 -6.40
CA ARG A 23 8.34 0.77 -6.19
C ARG A 23 8.87 0.28 -7.53
N GLU A 24 10.17 0.46 -7.76
CA GLU A 24 10.87 -0.08 -8.93
C GLU A 24 10.92 -1.61 -8.89
N CYS A 25 10.86 -2.21 -10.08
CA CYS A 25 10.96 -3.64 -10.29
C CYS A 25 11.63 -3.95 -11.64
N GLY A 26 11.74 -5.23 -11.99
CA GLY A 26 12.43 -5.68 -13.20
C GLY A 26 13.95 -5.77 -12.99
N ARG A 27 14.73 -5.94 -14.06
CA ARG A 27 16.19 -6.14 -14.02
C ARG A 27 16.68 -7.20 -13.02
N LYS A 28 15.87 -8.23 -12.72
CA LYS A 28 16.13 -9.24 -11.68
C LYS A 28 16.31 -8.65 -10.26
N ILE A 29 15.73 -7.47 -9.99
CA ILE A 29 15.60 -6.89 -8.65
C ILE A 29 14.48 -7.65 -7.89
N ALA A 30 14.40 -7.43 -6.58
CA ALA A 30 13.38 -8.00 -5.70
C ALA A 30 11.96 -7.89 -6.28
N PRO A 31 11.15 -8.97 -6.21
CA PRO A 31 9.82 -9.00 -6.80
C PRO A 31 8.88 -7.99 -6.12
N CYS A 32 7.88 -7.54 -6.88
CA CYS A 32 6.80 -6.72 -6.36
C CYS A 32 6.04 -7.45 -5.23
N PRO A 33 5.44 -6.70 -4.28
CA PRO A 33 4.50 -7.26 -3.30
C PRO A 33 3.39 -8.10 -3.95
N GLU A 34 2.80 -9.02 -3.19
CA GLU A 34 1.83 -10.00 -3.71
C GLU A 34 0.62 -9.36 -4.41
N ASP A 35 0.20 -8.19 -3.95
CA ASP A 35 -0.94 -7.43 -4.44
C ASP A 35 -0.64 -6.53 -5.66
N THR A 36 0.61 -6.57 -6.14
CA THR A 36 1.09 -5.73 -7.24
C THR A 36 1.73 -6.56 -8.34
N THR A 37 1.81 -5.99 -9.53
CA THR A 37 2.44 -6.57 -10.72
C THR A 37 3.48 -5.63 -11.29
N CYS A 38 4.60 -6.20 -11.76
CA CYS A 38 5.66 -5.42 -12.38
C CYS A 38 5.29 -5.12 -13.83
N LYS A 39 5.10 -3.84 -14.17
CA LYS A 39 4.92 -3.40 -15.56
C LYS A 39 6.19 -2.69 -16.04
N PRO A 40 6.73 -3.01 -17.24
CA PRO A 40 7.92 -2.34 -17.75
C PRO A 40 7.64 -0.86 -18.02
N ILE A 41 8.63 -0.01 -17.74
CA ILE A 41 8.55 1.43 -18.04
C ILE A 41 8.59 1.65 -19.56
N LEU A 42 9.42 0.86 -20.25
CA LEU A 42 9.56 0.93 -21.70
C LEU A 42 8.55 0.00 -22.37
N ALA A 43 7.68 0.55 -23.21
CA ALA A 43 6.62 -0.19 -23.90
C ALA A 43 7.15 -1.31 -24.83
N ASN A 44 8.37 -1.17 -25.35
CA ASN A 44 9.01 -2.17 -26.20
C ASN A 44 9.71 -3.30 -25.42
N CYS A 45 9.69 -3.25 -24.09
CA CYS A 45 10.31 -4.28 -23.28
C CYS A 45 9.46 -5.56 -23.26
N LYS A 46 9.98 -6.63 -23.86
CA LYS A 46 9.33 -7.95 -23.87
C LYS A 46 9.72 -8.84 -22.69
N ASP A 47 10.81 -8.51 -21.99
CA ASP A 47 11.35 -9.29 -20.86
C ASP A 47 11.68 -8.36 -19.69
N VAL A 48 10.82 -8.36 -18.69
CA VAL A 48 10.95 -7.51 -17.50
C VAL A 48 12.21 -7.82 -16.68
N ASN A 49 12.83 -8.98 -16.86
CA ASN A 49 14.10 -9.31 -16.20
C ASN A 49 15.30 -8.56 -16.79
N LYS A 50 15.13 -7.89 -17.94
CA LYS A 50 16.17 -7.12 -18.61
C LYS A 50 15.92 -5.61 -18.58
N CYS A 51 14.72 -5.18 -18.21
CA CYS A 51 14.31 -3.78 -18.22
C CYS A 51 13.88 -3.32 -16.84
N SER A 52 13.87 -1.99 -16.66
CA SER A 52 13.22 -1.38 -15.50
C SER A 52 11.70 -1.44 -15.65
N GLY A 53 11.03 -1.66 -14.54
CA GLY A 53 9.59 -1.61 -14.40
C GLY A 53 9.19 -0.90 -13.11
N MET A 54 7.89 -0.72 -12.93
CA MET A 54 7.31 -0.29 -11.65
C MET A 54 6.22 -1.25 -11.22
N CYS A 55 6.04 -1.38 -9.91
CA CYS A 55 4.97 -2.16 -9.31
C CYS A 55 3.65 -1.35 -9.35
N TYR A 56 2.61 -1.96 -9.89
CA TYR A 56 1.25 -1.42 -9.93
C TYR A 56 0.30 -2.39 -9.26
N PHE A 57 -0.70 -1.89 -8.52
CA PHE A 57 -1.72 -2.74 -7.92
C PHE A 57 -2.41 -3.59 -8.98
N LYS A 58 -2.71 -4.84 -8.62
CA LYS A 58 -3.46 -5.77 -9.47
C LYS A 58 -4.94 -5.38 -9.58
N ASN A 59 -5.49 -4.80 -8.52
CA ASN A 59 -6.88 -4.34 -8.47
C ASN A 59 -6.97 -2.83 -8.74
N GLU A 60 -7.98 -2.44 -9.51
CA GLU A 60 -8.22 -1.06 -9.91
C GLU A 60 -9.54 -0.56 -9.33
N TYR A 61 -9.51 0.68 -8.82
CA TYR A 61 -10.66 1.35 -8.23
C TYR A 61 -10.84 2.72 -8.87
N GLN A 62 -12.09 3.19 -8.95
CA GLN A 62 -12.35 4.58 -9.34
C GLN A 62 -11.66 5.50 -8.34
N THR A 63 -10.89 6.47 -8.83
CA THR A 63 -10.26 7.47 -7.97
C THR A 63 -11.28 8.48 -7.48
N CYS A 64 -11.14 8.97 -6.26
CA CYS A 64 -11.97 10.02 -5.69
C CYS A 64 -11.11 11.00 -4.85
N GLY A 65 -11.71 12.11 -4.43
CA GLY A 65 -11.04 13.11 -3.60
C GLY A 65 -9.76 13.71 -4.22
N GLY A 66 -8.92 14.25 -3.34
CA GLY A 66 -7.69 14.98 -3.68
C GLY A 66 -7.93 16.35 -4.32
N PHE A 67 -6.91 17.20 -4.31
CA PHE A 67 -6.97 18.51 -4.97
C PHE A 67 -6.63 18.35 -6.45
N ARG A 68 -7.66 18.42 -7.30
CA ARG A 68 -7.54 18.26 -8.76
C ARG A 68 -8.15 19.45 -9.47
N ALA A 69 -7.54 19.84 -10.60
CA ALA A 69 -8.07 20.90 -11.47
C ALA A 69 -9.50 20.60 -11.95
N THR A 70 -9.83 19.32 -12.12
CA THR A 70 -11.19 18.85 -12.38
C THR A 70 -11.58 17.83 -11.31
N PRO A 71 -12.62 18.10 -10.51
CA PRO A 71 -13.08 17.16 -9.50
C PRO A 71 -13.45 15.80 -10.12
N PRO A 72 -13.12 14.67 -9.48
CA PRO A 72 -13.55 13.37 -9.97
C PRO A 72 -15.08 13.25 -9.89
N PRO A 73 -15.72 12.46 -10.78
CA PRO A 73 -17.14 12.17 -10.65
C PRO A 73 -17.42 11.47 -9.31
N PRO A 74 -18.66 11.57 -8.78
CA PRO A 74 -19.05 10.84 -7.59
C PRO A 74 -18.79 9.34 -7.71
N CYS A 75 -18.50 8.70 -6.58
CA CYS A 75 -18.33 7.26 -6.52
C CYS A 75 -19.57 6.53 -7.04
N LYS A 76 -19.35 5.46 -7.80
CA LYS A 76 -20.43 4.60 -8.31
C LYS A 76 -21.30 4.08 -7.17
N LYS A 77 -22.57 3.80 -7.48
CA LYS A 77 -23.52 3.21 -6.51
C LYS A 77 -22.92 1.96 -5.86
N GLY A 78 -23.01 1.88 -4.53
CA GLY A 78 -22.44 0.78 -3.73
C GLY A 78 -20.99 1.00 -3.28
N THR A 79 -20.35 2.09 -3.71
CA THR A 79 -19.01 2.49 -3.26
C THR A 79 -19.04 3.84 -2.53
N HIS A 80 -17.98 4.15 -1.79
CA HIS A 80 -17.79 5.42 -1.10
C HIS A 80 -16.32 5.82 -1.14
N CYS A 81 -16.04 7.11 -1.02
CA CYS A 81 -14.69 7.62 -1.10
C CYS A 81 -13.96 7.45 0.23
N ILE A 82 -12.79 6.81 0.20
CA ILE A 82 -11.89 6.62 1.33
C ILE A 82 -10.45 6.91 0.91
N ASP A 83 -9.56 7.15 1.88
CA ASP A 83 -8.12 7.11 1.63
C ASP A 83 -7.73 5.73 1.09
N ASP A 84 -6.72 5.67 0.21
CA ASP A 84 -6.28 4.41 -0.37
C ASP A 84 -5.50 3.56 0.66
N PRO A 85 -6.09 2.51 1.24
CA PRO A 85 -5.46 1.75 2.33
C PRO A 85 -4.27 0.92 1.83
N ARG A 86 -4.16 0.78 0.50
CA ARG A 86 -3.06 0.10 -0.16
C ARG A 86 -1.77 0.92 -0.13
N THR A 87 -1.85 2.20 0.28
CA THR A 87 -0.70 3.10 0.48
C THR A 87 -0.52 3.49 1.95
N PRO A 88 -0.19 2.52 2.84
CA PRO A 88 -0.13 2.79 4.27
C PRO A 88 1.01 3.75 4.64
N GLY A 89 0.73 4.70 5.53
CA GLY A 89 1.69 5.71 5.99
C GLY A 89 1.76 6.97 5.12
N ASP A 90 0.98 7.03 4.05
CA ASP A 90 0.68 8.29 3.35
C ASP A 90 -0.33 9.12 4.17
N CYS A 91 -0.30 10.44 4.05
CA CYS A 91 -1.32 11.30 4.64
C CYS A 91 -2.63 11.35 3.82
N GLY A 92 -2.68 10.68 2.68
CA GLY A 92 -3.90 10.45 1.91
C GLY A 92 -4.52 11.76 1.41
N MET A 93 -5.84 11.80 1.39
CA MET A 93 -6.61 12.97 0.98
C MET A 93 -6.38 14.18 1.87
N ALA A 94 -5.84 14.03 3.09
CA ALA A 94 -5.45 15.15 3.94
C ALA A 94 -4.26 15.96 3.37
N CYS A 95 -3.42 15.33 2.55
CA CYS A 95 -2.37 15.99 1.77
C CYS A 95 -2.71 16.06 0.28
N ASP A 96 -4.00 16.15 -0.05
CA ASP A 96 -4.52 16.26 -1.41
C ASP A 96 -4.21 15.07 -2.34
N LYS A 97 -3.69 13.96 -1.81
CA LYS A 97 -3.52 12.73 -2.58
C LYS A 97 -4.90 12.14 -2.90
N PRO A 98 -5.10 11.57 -4.10
CA PRO A 98 -6.34 10.88 -4.40
C PRO A 98 -6.61 9.68 -3.49
N GLY A 99 -7.87 9.51 -3.11
CA GLY A 99 -8.40 8.28 -2.54
C GLY A 99 -9.00 7.35 -3.60
N ILE A 100 -9.68 6.30 -3.12
CA ILE A 100 -10.38 5.31 -3.93
C ILE A 100 -11.85 5.18 -3.54
N CYS A 101 -12.69 4.88 -4.53
CA CYS A 101 -14.07 4.48 -4.31
C CYS A 101 -14.14 3.00 -3.93
N ALA A 102 -14.05 2.70 -2.63
CA ALA A 102 -14.12 1.33 -2.11
C ALA A 102 -15.57 0.87 -1.88
N PRO A 103 -15.85 -0.45 -1.91
CA PRO A 103 -17.16 -0.98 -1.57
C PRO A 103 -17.63 -0.49 -0.19
N LYS A 104 -18.92 -0.17 -0.03
CA LYS A 104 -19.50 0.22 1.27
C LYS A 104 -19.56 -0.94 2.28
N LYS A 105 -19.43 -2.18 1.80
CA LYS A 105 -19.47 -3.42 2.57
C LYS A 105 -18.40 -4.37 2.02
N PRO A 106 -17.11 -4.07 2.22
CA PRO A 106 -16.04 -4.96 1.80
C PRO A 106 -16.06 -6.25 2.64
N HIS A 107 -15.44 -7.32 2.13
CA HIS A 107 -15.18 -8.49 2.97
C HIS A 107 -14.15 -8.11 4.04
N THR A 108 -14.37 -8.60 5.26
CA THR A 108 -13.39 -8.49 6.35
C THR A 108 -12.27 -9.50 6.15
N CYS A 109 -11.09 -9.17 6.63
CA CYS A 109 -9.94 -10.06 6.66
C CYS A 109 -9.07 -9.78 7.89
N GLY A 110 -8.09 -10.64 8.13
CA GLY A 110 -7.22 -10.52 9.30
C GLY A 110 -7.98 -10.78 10.60
N GLY A 111 -7.75 -9.93 11.60
CA GLY A 111 -8.28 -10.14 12.94
C GLY A 111 -7.67 -11.34 13.67
N ILE A 112 -8.14 -11.58 14.90
CA ILE A 112 -7.74 -12.73 15.75
C ILE A 112 -7.88 -14.07 14.99
N ILE A 113 -8.89 -14.17 14.12
CA ILE A 113 -9.20 -15.39 13.38
C ILE A 113 -8.35 -15.57 12.12
N GLY A 114 -7.65 -14.53 11.65
CA GLY A 114 -6.84 -14.56 10.43
C GLY A 114 -7.67 -14.81 9.17
N GLU A 115 -8.84 -14.17 9.04
CA GLU A 115 -9.75 -14.37 7.90
C GLU A 115 -9.04 -13.98 6.59
N LYS A 116 -9.18 -14.83 5.58
CA LYS A 116 -8.55 -14.62 4.27
C LYS A 116 -9.51 -13.98 3.29
N CYS A 117 -8.97 -13.13 2.44
CA CYS A 117 -9.74 -12.52 1.38
C CYS A 117 -10.19 -13.53 0.30
N PRO A 118 -11.36 -13.29 -0.32
CA PRO A 118 -11.76 -14.00 -1.53
C PRO A 118 -10.69 -13.92 -2.62
N LYS A 119 -10.69 -14.90 -3.52
CA LYS A 119 -9.70 -14.99 -4.60
C LYS A 119 -9.66 -13.69 -5.42
N GLY A 120 -8.45 -13.15 -5.57
CA GLY A 120 -8.19 -11.92 -6.32
C GLY A 120 -8.25 -10.66 -5.49
N LEU A 121 -8.60 -10.74 -4.21
CA LEU A 121 -8.53 -9.62 -3.27
C LEU A 121 -7.38 -9.82 -2.28
N TYR A 122 -6.91 -8.70 -1.73
CA TYR A 122 -5.79 -8.59 -0.82
C TYR A 122 -6.24 -7.88 0.45
N CYS A 123 -5.67 -8.29 1.59
CA CYS A 123 -6.06 -7.74 2.88
C CYS A 123 -5.30 -6.46 3.17
N TYR A 124 -6.03 -5.38 3.43
CA TYR A 124 -5.48 -4.08 3.83
C TYR A 124 -6.13 -3.63 5.13
N ASP A 125 -5.42 -2.80 5.88
CA ASP A 125 -5.92 -2.19 7.11
C ASP A 125 -7.22 -1.42 6.86
N ASP A 126 -8.19 -1.50 7.77
CA ASP A 126 -9.44 -0.76 7.61
C ASP A 126 -9.22 0.71 8.04
N PRO A 127 -9.25 1.69 7.10
CA PRO A 127 -9.00 3.08 7.45
C PRO A 127 -10.11 3.72 8.30
N SER A 128 -11.23 3.01 8.50
CA SER A 128 -12.34 3.46 9.32
C SER A 128 -12.26 3.02 10.78
N ASP A 129 -11.31 2.13 11.13
CA ASP A 129 -11.09 1.72 12.51
C ASP A 129 -9.93 2.49 13.18
N GLU A 130 -9.89 2.44 14.51
CA GLU A 130 -8.82 3.06 15.31
C GLU A 130 -7.67 2.07 15.59
N CYS A 131 -7.73 0.85 15.02
CA CYS A 131 -6.80 -0.23 15.28
C CYS A 131 -5.58 -0.09 14.36
N ASP A 132 -4.50 0.50 14.88
CA ASP A 132 -3.25 0.61 14.11
C ASP A 132 -2.41 -0.68 14.27
N PRO A 133 -2.29 -1.54 13.24
CA PRO A 133 -1.53 -2.79 13.31
C PRO A 133 -0.03 -2.55 13.58
N LYS A 134 0.48 -1.34 13.34
CA LYS A 134 1.88 -0.97 13.66
C LYS A 134 2.09 -0.58 15.12
N LYS A 135 1.01 -0.38 15.90
CA LYS A 135 1.07 0.06 17.32
C LYS A 135 0.59 -0.97 18.34
N GLY A 136 0.26 -2.20 17.92
CA GLY A 136 0.03 -3.30 18.86
C GLY A 136 -1.03 -4.32 18.52
N GLY A 137 -1.57 -4.36 17.29
CA GLY A 137 -2.58 -5.35 16.91
C GLY A 137 -2.13 -6.24 15.76
N ASN A 138 -1.64 -7.46 16.05
CA ASN A 138 -1.70 -8.56 15.07
C ASN A 138 -3.14 -9.01 14.80
N ASP A 139 -4.08 -8.48 15.58
CA ASP A 139 -5.50 -8.81 15.63
C ASP A 139 -6.40 -7.73 15.02
N CYS A 140 -5.85 -6.73 14.32
CA CYS A 140 -6.64 -5.69 13.67
C CYS A 140 -7.41 -6.27 12.48
N SER A 141 -8.68 -5.86 12.36
CA SER A 141 -9.50 -6.16 11.19
C SER A 141 -9.03 -5.38 9.99
N GLY A 142 -9.05 -6.03 8.83
CA GLY A 142 -8.80 -5.40 7.55
C GLY A 142 -10.00 -5.52 6.62
N ILE A 143 -9.88 -4.85 5.48
CA ILE A 143 -10.81 -4.94 4.36
C ILE A 143 -10.13 -5.55 3.14
N CYS A 144 -10.89 -6.38 2.42
CA CYS A 144 -10.43 -6.99 1.19
C CYS A 144 -10.66 -6.05 -0.01
N LEU A 145 -9.56 -5.69 -0.67
CA LEU A 145 -9.55 -4.85 -1.89
C LEU A 145 -8.75 -5.48 -3.03
#